data_AF-Q2RIJ9-F1
#
_entry.id   AF-Q2RIJ9-F1
#
_cell.length_a   1.000
_cell.length_b   1.000
_cell.length_c   1.000
_cell.angle_alpha   90.00
_cell.angle_beta   90.00
_cell.angle_gamma   90.00
#
_symmetry.space_group_name_H-M   'P 1'
#
loop_
_entity.id
_entity.type
_entity.pdbx_description
1 polymer ?
#
loop_
_entity_poly.entity_id
_entity_poly.type
_entity_poly.pdbx_seq_one_letter_code
_entity_poly.pdbx_strand_id
1 'polypeptide(L)'
;MNKWKVNYFLDLALFLSALGLALSGFIPWLILPAGRYGRQAFAPGFIFSRQGWVEIHRLLAIVMVGLVLVHLYLHWDWIADMTRRILGGRDKLR
;
A
#
# COMPACT_ATOMS: atom_id res chain seq x y z
N MET A 1 6.94 -23.60 9.44
CA MET A 1 7.21 -22.89 8.17
C MET A 1 8.53 -22.14 8.30
N ASN A 2 9.33 -22.03 7.23
CA ASN A 2 10.61 -21.32 7.28
C ASN A 2 10.36 -19.81 7.33
N LYS A 3 10.93 -19.11 8.32
CA LYS A 3 10.72 -17.65 8.53
C LYS A 3 10.97 -16.82 7.27
N TRP A 4 12.05 -17.13 6.52
CA TRP A 4 12.37 -16.43 5.28
C TRP A 4 11.30 -16.59 4.19
N LYS A 5 10.62 -17.75 4.11
CA LYS A 5 9.53 -17.96 3.16
C LYS A 5 8.33 -17.07 3.51
N VAL A 6 7.97 -17.02 4.79
CA VAL A 6 6.87 -16.18 5.29
C VAL A 6 7.13 -14.72 4.95
N ASN A 7 8.33 -14.23 5.25
CA ASN A 7 8.71 -12.84 4.96
C ASN A 7 8.68 -12.55 3.46
N TYR A 8 9.26 -13.43 2.64
CA TYR A 8 9.26 -13.26 1.18
C TYR A 8 7.84 -13.17 0.60
N PHE A 9 6.94 -14.06 1.00
CA PHE A 9 5.56 -14.04 0.51
C PHE A 9 4.76 -12.85 1.05
N LEU A 10 5.00 -12.43 2.30
CA LEU A 10 4.38 -11.24 2.87
C LEU A 10 4.81 -9.97 2.12
N ASP A 11 6.10 -9.82 1.86
CA ASP A 11 6.65 -8.67 1.14
C ASP A 11 6.22 -8.66 -0.33
N LEU A 12 6.13 -9.83 -0.97
CA LEU A 12 5.56 -9.95 -2.31
C LEU A 12 4.07 -9.55 -2.34
N ALA A 13 3.28 -9.99 -1.36
CA ALA A 13 1.87 -9.62 -1.26
C ALA A 13 1.69 -8.12 -1.00
N LEU A 14 2.54 -7.53 -0.16
CA LEU A 14 2.62 -6.08 0.04
C LEU A 14 2.93 -5.37 -1.28
N PHE A 15 3.97 -5.79 -1.99
CA PHE A 15 4.36 -5.17 -3.26
C PHE A 15 3.22 -5.20 -4.29
N LEU A 16 2.57 -6.35 -4.48
CA LEU A 16 1.46 -6.49 -5.42
C LEU A 16 0.25 -5.66 -5.00
N SER A 17 -0.06 -5.61 -3.71
CA SER A 17 -1.14 -4.77 -3.19
C SER A 17 -0.83 -3.29 -3.40
N ALA A 18 0.42 -2.85 -3.22
CA ALA A 18 0.85 -1.46 -3.39
C ALA A 18 0.75 -1.06 -4.85
N LEU A 19 1.24 -1.93 -5.74
CA LEU A 19 1.16 -1.73 -7.17
C LEU A 19 -0.31 -1.63 -7.62
N GLY A 20 -1.18 -2.55 -7.17
CA GLY A 20 -2.61 -2.49 -7.47
C GLY A 20 -3.28 -1.23 -6.93
N LEU A 21 -2.92 -0.80 -5.72
CA LEU A 21 -3.45 0.42 -5.10
C LEU A 21 -3.05 1.66 -5.91
N ALA A 22 -1.78 1.75 -6.31
CA ALA A 22 -1.27 2.79 -7.18
C ALA A 22 -2.01 2.80 -8.51
N LEU A 23 -2.10 1.67 -9.21
CA LEU A 23 -2.79 1.59 -10.51
C LEU A 23 -4.26 1.99 -10.39
N SER A 24 -4.99 1.43 -9.42
CA SER A 24 -6.41 1.72 -9.24
C SER A 24 -6.74 3.16 -8.82
N GLY A 25 -5.78 3.87 -8.19
CA GLY A 25 -5.93 5.29 -7.86
C GLY A 25 -5.48 6.22 -8.98
N PHE A 26 -4.30 5.97 -9.55
CA PHE A 26 -3.70 6.82 -10.58
C PHE A 26 -4.40 6.71 -11.93
N ILE A 27 -4.88 5.52 -12.34
CA ILE A 27 -5.55 5.33 -13.64
C ILE A 27 -6.81 6.23 -13.73
N PRO A 28 -7.77 6.17 -12.78
CA PRO A 28 -8.90 7.10 -12.79
C PRO A 28 -8.49 8.56 -12.65
N TRP A 29 -7.44 8.87 -11.89
CA TRP A 29 -6.99 10.25 -11.70
C TRP A 29 -6.41 10.87 -12.98
N LEU A 30 -5.64 10.10 -13.76
CA LEU A 30 -5.00 10.56 -15.00
C LEU A 30 -5.95 10.53 -16.21
N ILE A 31 -6.77 9.49 -16.34
CA ILE A 31 -7.49 9.18 -17.58
C ILE A 31 -8.97 9.58 -17.51
N LEU A 32 -9.56 9.66 -16.31
CA LEU A 32 -10.97 10.00 -16.12
C LEU A 32 -11.10 11.40 -15.50
N PRO A 33 -11.26 12.48 -16.31
CA PRO A 33 -11.34 13.84 -15.78
C PRO A 33 -12.51 13.99 -14.80
N ALA A 34 -12.18 14.32 -13.55
CA ALA A 34 -13.16 14.61 -12.51
C ALA A 34 -13.54 16.09 -12.57
N GLY A 35 -14.68 16.41 -13.18
CA GLY A 35 -15.28 17.74 -13.05
C GLY A 35 -15.69 18.01 -11.60
N ARG A 36 -15.40 19.24 -11.11
CA ARG A 36 -15.59 19.71 -9.72
C ARG A 36 -17.04 19.67 -9.21
N TYR A 37 -18.02 19.47 -10.10
CA TYR A 37 -19.42 19.26 -9.77
C TYR A 37 -19.89 18.04 -10.57
N GLY A 38 -20.09 16.92 -9.89
CA GLY A 38 -20.50 15.69 -10.55
C GLY A 38 -21.79 15.88 -11.32
N ARG A 39 -21.86 15.28 -12.51
CA ARG A 39 -23.07 14.58 -12.95
C ARG A 39 -22.71 13.68 -14.13
N GLN A 40 -22.87 12.38 -13.85
CA GLN A 40 -23.24 11.34 -14.81
C GLN A 40 -22.95 11.69 -16.26
N ALA A 41 -21.71 11.53 -16.68
CA ALA A 41 -21.47 11.15 -18.05
C ALA A 41 -20.78 9.80 -17.95
N PHE A 42 -21.41 8.79 -18.52
CA PHE A 42 -20.77 7.58 -18.98
C PHE A 42 -19.53 7.99 -19.79
N ALA A 43 -18.42 8.30 -19.12
CA ALA A 43 -17.12 8.23 -19.74
C ALA A 43 -16.88 6.74 -19.97
N PRO A 44 -16.58 6.29 -21.21
CA PRO A 44 -16.31 4.89 -21.46
C PRO A 44 -15.25 4.44 -20.46
N GLY A 45 -15.66 3.59 -19.52
CA GLY A 45 -14.79 3.17 -18.44
C GLY A 45 -13.55 2.53 -19.03
N PHE A 46 -12.38 2.98 -18.63
CA PHE A 46 -11.14 2.30 -19.01
C PHE A 46 -11.11 0.97 -18.25
N ILE A 47 -11.47 -0.13 -18.93
CA ILE A 47 -11.67 -1.50 -18.39
C ILE A 47 -12.84 -1.61 -17.39
N PHE A 48 -12.90 -0.74 -16.39
CA PHE A 48 -13.97 -0.66 -15.39
C PHE A 48 -14.60 0.73 -15.35
N SER A 49 -15.81 0.82 -14.79
CA SER A 49 -16.41 2.11 -14.45
C SER A 49 -15.59 2.83 -13.37
N ARG A 50 -15.73 4.16 -13.25
CA ARG A 50 -15.07 4.93 -12.19
C ARG A 50 -15.39 4.37 -10.79
N GLN A 51 -16.62 3.92 -10.57
CA GLN A 51 -17.02 3.28 -9.31
C GLN A 51 -16.31 1.93 -9.11
N GLY A 52 -16.17 1.12 -10.18
CA GLY A 52 -15.43 -0.14 -10.13
C GLY A 52 -13.97 0.07 -9.72
N TRP A 53 -13.29 1.08 -10.27
CA TRP A 53 -11.93 1.44 -9.86
C TRP A 53 -11.84 1.86 -8.39
N VAL A 54 -12.79 2.67 -7.90
CA VAL A 54 -12.85 3.09 -6.49
C VAL A 54 -13.05 1.89 -5.57
N GLU A 55 -13.90 0.94 -5.95
CA GLU A 55 -14.14 -0.26 -5.14
C GLU A 55 -12.91 -1.17 -5.09
N ILE A 56 -12.25 -1.40 -6.24
CA ILE A 56 -10.97 -2.14 -6.30
C ILE A 56 -9.91 -1.46 -5.42
N HIS A 57 -9.79 -0.14 -5.53
CA HIS A 57 -8.85 0.64 -4.72
C HIS A 57 -9.13 0.48 -3.22
N ARG A 58 -10.39 0.55 -2.82
CA ARG A 58 -10.81 0.38 -1.42
C ARG A 58 -10.49 -1.02 -0.90
N LEU A 59 -10.80 -2.07 -1.66
CA LEU A 59 -10.51 -3.46 -1.26
C LEU A 59 -9.00 -3.69 -1.13
N LEU A 60 -8.21 -3.20 -2.09
CA LEU A 60 -6.75 -3.26 -2.02
C LEU A 60 -6.19 -2.48 -0.84
N ALA A 61 -6.78 -1.34 -0.48
CA ALA A 61 -6.38 -0.56 0.70
C ALA A 61 -6.58 -1.35 2.00
N ILE A 62 -7.72 -2.02 2.16
CA ILE A 62 -8.02 -2.84 3.34
C ILE A 62 -7.03 -4.01 3.45
N VAL A 63 -6.80 -4.72 2.35
CA VAL A 63 -5.81 -5.82 2.29
C VAL A 63 -4.42 -5.32 2.64
N MET A 64 -4.00 -4.21 2.02
CA MET A 64 -2.69 -3.60 2.26
C MET A 64 -2.50 -3.25 3.74
N VAL A 65 -3.47 -2.59 4.37
CA VAL A 65 -3.39 -2.23 5.79
C VAL A 65 -3.21 -3.48 6.65
N GLY A 66 -3.98 -4.54 6.39
CA GLY A 66 -3.81 -5.81 7.08
C GLY A 66 -2.40 -6.41 6.93
N LEU A 67 -1.87 -6.42 5.71
CA LEU A 67 -0.51 -6.91 5.43
C LEU A 67 0.56 -6.06 6.10
N VAL A 68 0.41 -4.73 6.12
CA VAL A 68 1.33 -3.81 6.80
C VAL A 68 1.34 -4.08 8.30
N LEU A 69 0.18 -4.30 8.93
CA LEU A 69 0.12 -4.64 10.36
C LEU A 69 0.88 -5.94 10.67
N VAL A 70 0.71 -6.97 9.84
CA VAL A 70 1.45 -8.24 9.97
C VAL A 70 2.95 -8.01 9.77
N HIS A 71 3.35 -7.21 8.79
CA HIS A 71 4.75 -6.88 8.53
C HIS A 71 5.38 -6.15 9.72
N LEU A 72 4.72 -5.12 10.26
CA LEU A 72 5.19 -4.40 11.45
C LEU A 72 5.33 -5.35 12.65
N TYR A 73 4.37 -6.25 12.86
CA TYR A 73 4.44 -7.26 13.91
C TYR A 73 5.65 -8.19 13.75
N LEU A 74 5.89 -8.71 12.54
CA LEU A 74 7.03 -9.61 12.26
C LEU A 74 8.39 -8.92 12.37
N HIS A 75 8.45 -7.61 12.13
CA HIS A 75 9.68 -6.83 12.09
C HIS A 75 9.88 -5.92 13.31
N TRP A 76 9.02 -5.99 14.33
CA TRP A 76 9.01 -5.05 15.45
C TRP A 76 10.36 -4.90 16.16
N ASP A 77 11.03 -6.01 16.47
CA ASP A 77 12.34 -5.98 17.15
C ASP A 77 13.39 -5.24 16.32
N TRP A 78 13.42 -5.49 15.00
CA TRP A 78 14.32 -4.81 14.08
C TRP A 78 13.99 -3.31 13.97
N ILE A 79 12.70 -2.95 13.92
CA ILE A 79 12.24 -1.55 13.87
C ILE A 79 12.67 -0.82 15.15
N ALA A 80 12.45 -1.41 16.32
CA ALA A 80 12.83 -0.83 17.60
C ALA A 80 14.36 -0.66 17.70
N ASP A 81 15.13 -1.67 17.29
CA ASP A 81 16.60 -1.61 17.25
C ASP A 81 17.12 -0.53 16.31
N MET A 82 16.56 -0.45 15.09
CA MET A 82 16.98 0.53 14.10
C MET A 82 16.62 1.95 14.55
N THR A 83 15.42 2.14 15.08
CA THR A 83 14.96 3.44 15.62
C THR A 83 15.88 3.92 16.74
N ARG A 84 16.28 3.02 17.65
CA ARG A 84 17.26 3.32 18.71
C ARG A 84 18.62 3.72 18.16
N ARG A 85 19.11 3.06 17.10
CA ARG A 85 20.41 3.40 16.49
C ARG A 85 20.39 4.74 15.75
N ILE A 86 19.28 5.06 15.09
CA ILE A 86 19.13 6.31 14.34
C ILE A 86 18.94 7.50 15.28
N LEU A 87 18.09 7.36 16.31
CA LEU A 87 17.77 8.45 17.23
C LEU A 87 18.72 8.53 18.43
N GLY A 88 19.19 7.40 18.94
CA GLY A 88 20.11 7.30 20.07
C GLY A 88 21.57 7.37 19.63
N GLY A 89 21.90 8.37 18.80
CA GLY A 89 23.24 8.61 18.28
C GLY A 89 24.33 8.30 19.30
N ARG A 90 25.41 7.65 18.84
CA ARG A 90 26.56 7.21 19.63
C ARG A 90 27.00 8.21 20.72
N ASP A 91 26.51 8.01 21.94
CA ASP A 91 27.10 8.59 23.17
C ASP A 91 28.20 7.70 23.76
N LYS A 92 28.93 6.95 22.92
CA LYS A 92 30.08 6.10 23.37
C LYS A 92 31.25 6.10 22.39
N LEU A 93 31.66 7.28 21.92
CA LEU A 93 32.97 7.51 21.32
C LEU A 93 33.76 8.61 22.06
N ARG A 94 33.76 8.53 23.39
CA ARG A 94 34.76 9.16 24.27
C ARG A 94 35.24 8.13 25.27
#